data_AF-A0A2N5KA28-F1
#
_entry.id   AF-A0A2N5KA28-F1
#
_cell.length_a   1.000
_cell.length_b   1.000
_cell.length_c   1.000
_cell.angle_alpha   90.00
_cell.angle_beta   90.00
_cell.angle_gamma   90.00
#
_symmetry.space_group_name_H-M   'P 1'
#
loop_
_entity.id
_entity.type
_entity.pdbx_description
1 polymer ?
#
loop_
_entity_poly.entity_id
_entity_poly.type
_entity_poly.pdbx_seq_one_letter_code
_entity_poly.pdbx_strand_id
1 'polypeptide(L)' 'MFEPLTADDILTQLQNMELDSKLITKDAYSPNAELYPDGRIPFIDIHLNYLRTHKHVDPKNYLSNLRLMITPR' A
#
# COMPACT_ATOMS: atom_id res chain seq x y z
N MET A 1 -1.49 -21.34 14.55
CA MET A 1 -0.58 -21.13 13.40
C MET A 1 -1.11 -19.91 12.67
N PHE A 2 -0.34 -18.84 12.55
CA PHE A 2 -0.73 -17.69 11.72
C PHE A 2 -0.11 -17.91 10.35
N GLU A 3 -0.95 -18.02 9.32
CA GLU A 3 -0.45 -18.11 7.95
C GLU A 3 0.07 -16.74 7.50
N PRO A 4 1.22 -16.69 6.80
CA PRO A 4 1.71 -15.44 6.24
C PRO A 4 0.72 -14.90 5.20
N LEU A 5 0.52 -13.58 5.20
CA LEU A 5 -0.28 -12.92 4.17
C LEU A 5 0.30 -13.20 2.79
N THR A 6 -0.55 -13.62 1.86
CA THR A 6 -0.17 -13.78 0.46
C THR A 6 -0.12 -12.42 -0.24
N ALA A 7 0.47 -12.37 -1.44
CA ALA A 7 0.47 -11.15 -2.24
C ALA A 7 -0.95 -10.69 -2.59
N ASP A 8 -1.85 -11.64 -2.88
CA ASP A 8 -3.24 -11.38 -3.22
C ASP A 8 -4.02 -10.82 -2.02
N ASP A 9 -3.73 -11.29 -0.81
CA ASP A 9 -4.34 -10.75 0.41
C ASP A 9 -3.91 -9.31 0.67
N ILE A 10 -2.63 -8.99 0.43
CA ILE A 10 -2.09 -7.64 0.59
C ILE A 10 -2.75 -6.70 -0.43
N LEU A 11 -2.81 -7.12 -1.71
CA LEU A 11 -3.45 -6.35 -2.76
C LEU A 11 -4.93 -6.09 -2.44
N THR A 12 -5.67 -7.13 -2.04
CA THR A 12 -7.09 -7.01 -1.68
C THR A 12 -7.29 -6.02 -0.53
N GLN A 13 -6.44 -6.05 0.49
CA GLN A 13 -6.53 -5.10 1.60
C GLN A 13 -6.23 -3.66 1.18
N LEU A 14 -5.23 -3.44 0.34
CA LEU A 14 -4.92 -2.09 -0.18
C LEU A 14 -6.05 -1.55 -1.06
N GLN A 15 -6.64 -2.38 -1.92
CA GLN A 15 -7.83 -2.03 -2.71
C GLN A 15 -9.01 -1.67 -1.81
N ASN A 16 -9.27 -2.46 -0.77
CA ASN A 16 -10.32 -2.15 0.20
C ASN A 16 -10.08 -0.83 0.93
N MET A 17 -8.83 -0.45 1.19
CA MET A 17 -8.51 0.86 1.78
C MET A 17 -8.74 2.00 0.80
N GLU A 18 -8.41 1.81 -0.48
CA GLU A 18 -8.61 2.82 -1.52
C GLU A 18 -10.10 3.06 -1.84
N LEU A 19 -10.93 2.02 -1.72
CA LEU A 19 -12.38 2.11 -1.88
C LEU A 19 -13.11 2.66 -0.64
N ASP A 20 -12.46 2.70 0.52
CA ASP A 20 -13.04 3.22 1.76
C ASP A 20 -12.96 4.75 1.77
N SER A 21 -14.10 5.42 1.52
CA SER A 21 -14.19 6.89 1.49
C SER A 21 -13.90 7.56 2.84
N LYS A 22 -13.76 6.79 3.92
CA LYS A 22 -13.32 7.29 5.23
C LYS A 22 -11.80 7.34 5.37
N LEU A 23 -11.04 6.78 4.43
CA LEU A 23 -9.59 6.75 4.45
C LEU A 23 -9.01 7.74 3.42
N ILE A 24 -7.87 8.33 3.73
CA ILE A 24 -7.17 9.26 2.85
C ILE A 24 -6.03 8.52 2.15
N THR A 25 -6.33 7.90 1.00
CA THR A 25 -5.31 7.35 0.11
C THR A 25 -4.80 8.43 -0.84
N LYS A 26 -3.49 8.43 -1.11
CA LYS A 26 -2.84 9.42 -1.99
C LYS A 26 -1.78 8.77 -2.84
N ASP A 27 -1.74 9.16 -4.11
CA ASP A 27 -0.60 8.93 -4.97
C ASP A 27 0.61 9.73 -4.49
N ALA A 28 1.80 9.27 -4.85
CA ALA A 28 3.05 9.97 -4.58
C ALA A 28 3.79 10.29 -5.88
N TYR A 29 4.77 11.18 -5.78
CA TYR A 29 5.66 11.46 -6.89
C TYR A 29 6.55 10.23 -7.19
N SER A 30 6.75 9.94 -8.47
CA SER A 30 7.72 8.95 -8.94
C SER A 30 8.63 9.56 -10.00
N PRO A 31 9.96 9.47 -9.85
CA PRO A 31 10.91 9.89 -10.88
C PRO A 31 11.04 8.87 -12.02
N ASN A 32 10.47 7.68 -11.88
CA ASN A 32 10.55 6.64 -12.90
C ASN A 32 9.52 6.88 -14.02
N ALA A 33 9.87 7.74 -14.98
CA ALA A 33 9.00 8.11 -16.10
C ALA A 33 8.73 6.95 -17.09
N GLU A 34 9.53 5.89 -17.08
CA GLU A 34 9.27 4.70 -17.90
C GLU A 34 8.06 3.92 -17.36
N LEU A 35 7.96 3.79 -16.04
CA LEU A 35 6.88 3.04 -15.37
C LEU A 35 5.68 3.93 -15.02
N TYR A 36 5.93 5.20 -14.71
CA TYR A 36 4.93 6.20 -14.31
C TYR A 36 5.09 7.47 -15.14
N PRO A 37 4.57 7.50 -16.39
CA PRO A 37 4.81 8.60 -17.33
C PRO A 37 4.25 9.96 -16.89
N ASP A 38 3.24 9.96 -16.02
CA ASP A 38 2.67 11.17 -15.41
C ASP A 38 3.44 11.64 -14.16
N GLY A 39 4.52 10.94 -13.81
CA GLY A 39 5.33 11.21 -12.64
C GLY A 39 4.63 10.87 -11.32
N ARG A 40 3.54 10.07 -11.34
CA ARG A 40 2.80 9.68 -10.14
C ARG A 40 2.77 8.17 -10.00
N ILE A 41 3.13 7.69 -8.82
CA ILE A 41 2.95 6.29 -8.43
C ILE A 41 1.64 6.15 -7.63
N PRO A 42 0.74 5.23 -8.02
CA PRO A 42 -0.51 4.99 -7.30
C PRO A 42 -0.30 4.55 -5.86
N PHE A 43 -1.25 4.87 -4.97
CA PHE A 43 -1.25 4.46 -3.56
C PHE A 43 -0.89 2.97 -3.39
N ILE A 44 -1.61 2.08 -4.09
CA ILE A 44 -1.40 0.62 -3.99
C ILE A 44 0.03 0.24 -4.38
N ASP A 45 0.53 0.78 -5.49
CA ASP A 45 1.85 0.47 -6.03
C ASP A 45 2.98 0.88 -5.08
N ILE A 46 2.85 2.04 -4.42
CA ILE A 46 3.82 2.49 -3.41
C ILE A 46 3.96 1.43 -2.33
N HIS A 47 2.82 0.96 -1.80
CA HIS A 47 2.80 0.07 -0.65
C HIS A 47 3.19 -1.37 -1.01
N LEU A 48 2.77 -1.86 -2.19
CA LEU A 48 3.25 -3.14 -2.72
C LEU A 48 4.75 -3.12 -2.99
N ASN A 49 5.27 -2.07 -3.62
CA ASN A 49 6.69 -1.96 -3.88
C ASN A 49 7.49 -1.91 -2.57
N TYR A 50 7.02 -1.15 -1.57
CA TYR A 50 7.65 -1.10 -0.25
C TYR A 50 7.74 -2.47 0.41
N LEU A 51 6.63 -3.23 0.49
CA LEU A 51 6.63 -4.57 1.07
C LEU A 51 7.46 -5.57 0.24
N ARG A 52 7.51 -5.38 -1.08
CA ARG A 52 8.34 -6.21 -1.96
C ARG A 52 9.82 -5.98 -1.72
N THR A 53 10.26 -4.74 -1.53
CA THR A 53 11.69 -4.41 -1.32
C THR A 53 12.14 -4.59 0.14
N HIS A 54 11.22 -4.53 1.11
CA HIS A 54 11.53 -4.65 2.54
C HIS A 54 11.01 -5.98 3.11
N LYS A 55 11.66 -7.10 2.76
CA LYS A 55 11.24 -8.47 3.14
C LYS A 55 11.21 -8.76 4.65
N HIS A 56 11.81 -7.91 5.47
CA HIS A 56 11.80 -8.03 6.93
C HIS A 56 10.57 -7.37 7.59
N VAL A 57 9.80 -6.59 6.82
CA VAL A 57 8.58 -5.94 7.31
C VAL A 57 7.45 -6.96 7.34
N ASP A 58 6.83 -7.12 8.50
CA ASP A 58 5.60 -7.91 8.63
C ASP A 58 4.44 -7.20 7.90
N PRO A 59 3.87 -7.81 6.84
CA PRO A 59 2.83 -7.16 6.05
C PRO A 59 1.55 -6.88 6.84
N LYS A 60 1.21 -7.71 7.82
CA LYS A 60 -0.01 -7.56 8.63
C LYS A 60 0.11 -6.33 9.52
N ASN A 61 1.24 -6.18 10.20
CA ASN A 61 1.52 -5.03 11.04
C ASN A 61 1.61 -3.75 10.20
N TYR A 62 2.26 -3.82 9.04
CA TYR A 62 2.36 -2.70 8.12
C TYR A 62 0.99 -2.20 7.66
N LEU A 63 0.11 -3.09 7.17
CA LEU A 63 -1.23 -2.72 6.71
C LEU A 63 -2.08 -2.14 7.85
N SER A 64 -1.96 -2.70 9.06
CA SER A 64 -2.65 -2.20 10.25
C SER A 64 -2.20 -0.76 10.58
N ASN A 65 -0.89 -0.53 10.59
CA ASN A 65 -0.32 0.79 10.84
C ASN A 65 -0.68 1.80 9.74
N LEU A 66 -0.62 1.38 8.48
CA LEU A 66 -0.99 2.21 7.34
C LEU A 66 -2.44 2.71 7.49
N ARG A 67 -3.38 1.80 7.79
CA ARG A 67 -4.79 2.15 8.00
C ARG A 67 -4.97 3.21 9.09
N LEU A 68 -4.27 3.06 10.21
CA LEU A 68 -4.32 4.04 11.31
C LEU A 68 -3.79 5.40 10.87
N MET A 69 -2.73 5.44 10.06
CA MET A 69 -2.12 6.68 9.59
C MET A 69 -3.01 7.45 8.60
N ILE A 70 -3.73 6.73 7.74
CA ILE A 70 -4.59 7.33 6.70
C ILE A 70 -6.03 7.56 7.17
N THR A 71 -6.36 7.18 8.40
CA THR A 71 -7.65 7.50 9.02
C THR A 71 -7.65 8.98 9.46
N PRO A 72 -8.60 9.81 8.97
CA PRO A 72 -8.76 11.20 9.42
C PRO A 72 -8.98 11.27 10.93
N ARG A 73 -8.47 12.34 11.57
CA ARG A 73 -8.71 12.65 12.99
C ARG A 73 -9.73 13.76 13.15
#